data_AF-A0A6G3XQG5-F1
#
_entry.id   AF-A0A6G3XQG5-F1
#
_cell.length_a   1.000
_cell.length_b   1.000
_cell.length_c   1.000
_cell.angle_alpha   90.00
_cell.angle_beta   90.00
_cell.angle_gamma   90.00
#
_symmetry.space_group_name_H-M   'P 1'
#
loop_
_entity.id
_entity.type
_entity.pdbx_description
1 polymer ?
#
loop_
_entity_poly.entity_id
_entity_poly.type
_entity_poly.pdbx_seq_one_letter_code
_entity_poly.pdbx_strand_id
1 'polypeptide(L)'
;RAGIADSTFVAALAARRGDGVVVPADGDAAFLSPYPVGVLGVPRLAELLKQLGIRTVGDFARLPAGRVAERLGTEGIGAHRVA
;
A
#
# COMPACT_ATOMS: atom_id res chain seq x y z
N ARG A 1 9.20 -4.94 -20.19
CA ARG A 1 8.38 -3.94 -19.46
C ARG A 1 9.16 -3.53 -18.22
N ALA A 2 9.23 -2.24 -17.90
CA ALA A 2 10.05 -1.72 -16.81
C ALA A 2 9.29 -0.63 -16.04
N GLY A 3 9.38 -0.64 -14.71
CA GLY A 3 8.81 0.38 -13.83
C GLY A 3 9.88 0.98 -12.95
N ILE A 4 9.76 2.28 -12.67
CA ILE A 4 10.73 3.03 -11.87
C ILE A 4 9.95 3.75 -10.77
N ALA A 5 10.42 3.65 -9.53
CA ALA A 5 9.86 4.30 -8.36
C ALA A 5 10.91 4.33 -7.24
N ASP A 6 10.62 5.03 -6.15
CA ASP A 6 11.55 5.17 -5.02
C ASP A 6 11.63 3.88 -4.20
N SER A 7 10.54 3.12 -4.12
CA SER A 7 10.53 1.79 -3.50
C SER A 7 10.47 0.65 -4.50
N THR A 8 11.15 -0.45 -4.17
CA THR A 8 11.12 -1.69 -4.97
C THR A 8 9.69 -2.25 -5.13
N PHE A 9 8.85 -2.07 -4.12
CA PHE A 9 7.46 -2.50 -4.17
C PHE A 9 6.66 -1.70 -5.20
N VAL A 10 6.77 -0.37 -5.19
CA VAL A 10 6.10 0.49 -6.16
C VAL A 10 6.70 0.30 -7.55
N ALA A 11 8.01 0.14 -7.69
CA ALA A 11 8.65 -0.12 -8.98
C ALA A 11 8.16 -1.43 -9.61
N ALA A 12 7.99 -2.49 -8.80
CA ALA A 12 7.44 -3.75 -9.25
C ALA A 12 5.96 -3.62 -9.69
N LEU A 13 5.18 -2.81 -8.99
CA LEU A 13 3.77 -2.55 -9.33
C LEU A 13 3.64 -1.67 -10.58
N ALA A 14 4.51 -0.67 -10.71
CA ALA A 14 4.64 0.20 -11.87
C ALA A 14 5.02 -0.59 -13.14
N ALA A 15 5.93 -1.56 -13.02
CA ALA A 15 6.35 -2.40 -14.15
C ALA A 15 5.21 -3.27 -14.72
N ARG A 16 4.19 -3.59 -13.89
CA ARG A 16 3.02 -4.39 -14.28
C ARG A 16 1.93 -3.57 -14.98
N ARG A 17 2.00 -2.24 -14.92
CA ARG A 17 0.97 -1.35 -15.49
C ARG A 17 1.23 -1.09 -16.97
N GLY A 18 0.45 -1.71 -17.85
CA GLY A 18 0.63 -1.57 -19.30
C GLY A 18 2.04 -2.04 -19.69
N ASP A 19 2.82 -1.17 -20.34
CA ASP A 19 4.22 -1.43 -20.69
C ASP A 19 5.24 -1.03 -19.61
N GLY A 20 4.74 -0.51 -18.50
CA GLY A 20 5.52 0.02 -17.39
C GLY A 20 5.35 1.54 -17.25
N VAL A 21 5.51 2.07 -16.03
CA VAL A 21 5.43 3.51 -15.76
C VAL A 21 6.56 3.98 -14.85
N VAL A 22 6.89 5.26 -14.94
CA VAL A 22 7.80 5.95 -14.02
C VAL A 22 6.94 6.70 -13.00
N VAL A 23 7.13 6.39 -11.73
CA VAL A 23 6.54 7.13 -10.61
C VAL A 23 7.51 8.26 -10.27
N PRO A 24 7.03 9.52 -10.18
CA PRO A 24 7.86 10.64 -9.74
C PRO A 24 8.46 10.38 -8.34
N ALA A 25 9.59 11.04 -8.05
CA ALA A 25 10.12 11.05 -6.69
C ALA A 25 9.06 11.54 -5.70
N ASP A 26 9.02 10.92 -4.52
CA ASP A 26 8.00 11.11 -3.47
C ASP A 26 6.56 10.78 -3.92
N GLY A 27 6.39 10.19 -5.10
CA GLY A 27 5.10 9.85 -5.72
C GLY A 27 4.53 8.50 -5.30
N ASP A 28 5.27 7.69 -4.54
CA ASP A 28 4.90 6.33 -4.16
C ASP A 28 3.54 6.27 -3.44
N ALA A 29 3.31 7.14 -2.45
CA ALA A 29 2.05 7.19 -1.70
C ALA A 29 0.86 7.57 -2.60
N ALA A 30 1.04 8.55 -3.49
CA ALA A 30 0.00 8.95 -4.43
C ALA A 30 -0.28 7.84 -5.46
N PHE A 31 0.75 7.14 -5.90
CA PHE A 31 0.64 6.01 -6.81
C PHE A 31 -0.08 4.83 -6.18
N LEU A 32 0.22 4.52 -4.91
CA LEU A 32 -0.40 3.43 -4.16
C LEU A 32 -1.82 3.75 -3.69
N SER A 33 -2.15 5.02 -3.45
CA SER A 33 -3.45 5.43 -2.92
C SER A 33 -4.68 4.75 -3.53
N PRO A 34 -4.81 4.60 -4.88
CA PRO A 34 -5.99 3.95 -5.47
C PRO A 34 -5.96 2.41 -5.42
N TYR A 35 -4.85 1.78 -5.05
CA TYR A 35 -4.75 0.33 -5.04
C TYR A 35 -5.55 -0.28 -3.89
N PRO A 36 -6.12 -1.47 -4.08
CA PRO A 36 -6.80 -2.19 -3.00
C PRO A 36 -5.79 -2.63 -1.93
N VAL A 37 -6.21 -2.64 -0.66
CA VAL A 37 -5.37 -3.09 0.48
C VAL A 37 -4.81 -4.52 0.31
N GLY A 38 -5.42 -5.35 -0.54
CA GLY A 38 -4.92 -6.67 -0.88
C GLY A 38 -3.57 -6.67 -1.60
N VAL A 39 -3.16 -5.55 -2.22
CA VAL A 39 -1.85 -5.43 -2.88
C VAL A 39 -0.69 -5.52 -1.88
N LEU A 40 -0.94 -5.19 -0.61
CA LEU A 40 0.05 -5.24 0.47
C LEU A 40 0.47 -6.67 0.83
N GLY A 41 -0.17 -7.69 0.27
CA GLY A 41 0.28 -9.08 0.37
C GLY A 41 0.04 -9.75 1.72
N VAL A 42 -0.77 -9.14 2.59
CA VAL A 42 -1.14 -9.68 3.91
C VAL A 42 -2.64 -9.98 3.92
N PRO A 43 -3.08 -11.21 3.57
CA PRO A 43 -4.50 -11.53 3.37
C PRO A 43 -5.35 -11.27 4.60
N ARG A 44 -4.87 -11.66 5.80
CA ARG A 44 -5.61 -11.47 7.04
C ARG A 44 -5.85 -10.00 7.35
N LEU A 45 -4.82 -9.17 7.18
CA LEU A 45 -4.90 -7.72 7.33
C LEU A 45 -5.86 -7.10 6.31
N ALA A 46 -5.77 -7.50 5.04
CA ALA A 46 -6.65 -7.00 4.00
C ALA A 46 -8.13 -7.31 4.28
N GLU A 47 -8.45 -8.50 4.78
CA GLU A 47 -9.83 -8.85 5.17
C GLU A 47 -10.31 -8.04 6.38
N LEU A 48 -9.47 -7.85 7.40
CA LEU A 48 -9.81 -7.00 8.54
C LEU A 48 -10.06 -5.55 8.12
N LEU A 49 -9.19 -4.97 7.28
CA LEU A 49 -9.35 -3.62 6.78
C LEU A 49 -10.65 -3.46 5.98
N LYS A 50 -10.98 -4.43 5.11
CA LYS A 50 -12.25 -4.43 4.37
C LYS A 50 -13.47 -4.47 5.29
N GLN A 51 -13.43 -5.26 6.37
CA GLN A 51 -14.49 -5.31 7.37
C GLN A 51 -14.65 -3.99 8.13
N LEU A 52 -13.57 -3.23 8.29
CA LEU A 52 -13.56 -1.88 8.86
C LEU A 52 -13.94 -0.78 7.84
N GLY A 53 -14.27 -1.14 6.59
CA GLY A 53 -14.63 -0.20 5.52
C GLY A 53 -13.44 0.39 4.77
N ILE A 54 -12.21 0.01 5.12
CA ILE A 54 -10.97 0.49 4.52
C ILE A 54 -10.62 -0.43 3.35
N ARG A 55 -10.78 0.06 2.12
CA ARG A 55 -10.62 -0.76 0.92
C ARG A 55 -9.37 -0.43 0.12
N THR A 56 -8.85 0.79 0.26
CA THR A 56 -7.69 1.27 -0.50
C THR A 56 -6.47 1.47 0.40
N VAL A 57 -5.28 1.40 -0.20
CA VAL A 57 -4.02 1.68 0.48
C VAL A 57 -3.99 3.13 0.97
N GLY A 58 -4.53 4.08 0.20
CA GLY A 58 -4.61 5.47 0.63
C GLY A 58 -5.51 5.70 1.84
N ASP A 59 -6.62 4.97 1.94
CA ASP A 59 -7.46 5.02 3.14
C ASP A 59 -6.76 4.40 4.37
N PHE A 60 -5.97 3.35 4.13
CA PHE A 60 -5.18 2.72 5.18
C PHE A 60 -4.04 3.63 5.67
N ALA A 61 -3.33 4.30 4.77
CA ALA A 61 -2.24 5.24 5.06
C ALA A 61 -2.69 6.47 5.87
N ARG A 62 -3.99 6.83 5.81
CA ARG A 62 -4.58 7.92 6.61
C ARG A 62 -4.84 7.52 8.06
N LEU A 63 -4.71 6.25 8.42
CA LEU A 63 -4.94 5.83 9.80
C LEU A 63 -3.83 6.33 10.72
N PRO A 64 -4.16 6.77 11.96
CA PRO A 64 -3.13 7.09 12.94
C PRO A 64 -2.30 5.84 13.27
N ALA A 65 -0.96 5.95 13.20
CA ALA A 65 -0.05 4.84 13.46
C ALA A 65 -0.28 4.15 14.81
N GLY A 66 -0.68 4.90 15.84
CA GLY A 66 -1.04 4.35 17.16
C GLY A 66 -2.24 3.39 17.10
N ARG A 67 -3.26 3.72 16.31
CA ARG A 67 -4.45 2.86 16.11
C ARG A 67 -4.13 1.59 15.32
N VAL A 68 -3.16 1.68 14.42
CA VAL A 68 -2.65 0.54 13.65
C VAL A 68 -1.87 -0.41 14.57
N ALA A 69 -0.97 0.12 15.39
CA ALA A 69 -0.18 -0.67 16.34
C ALA A 69 -1.07 -1.41 17.36
N GLU A 70 -2.08 -0.72 17.91
CA GLU A 70 -2.99 -1.30 18.90
C GLU A 70 -3.89 -2.40 18.36
N ARG A 71 -4.30 -2.32 17.08
CA ARG A 71 -5.33 -3.20 16.50
C ARG A 71 -4.81 -4.24 15.52
N LEU A 72 -3.71 -3.94 14.84
CA LEU A 72 -3.23 -4.70 13.69
C LEU A 72 -1.83 -5.29 13.93
N GLY A 73 -1.21 -4.98 15.07
CA GLY A 73 0.07 -5.56 15.49
C GLY A 73 1.21 -5.25 14.53
N THR A 74 2.24 -6.10 14.53
CA THR A 74 3.46 -5.91 13.76
C THR A 74 3.24 -5.93 12.24
N GLU A 75 2.34 -6.80 11.76
CA GLU A 75 1.98 -6.87 10.33
C GLU A 75 1.31 -5.57 9.86
N GLY A 76 0.40 -5.00 10.66
CA GLY A 76 -0.22 -3.72 10.37
C GLY A 76 0.77 -2.57 10.31
N ILE A 77 1.74 -2.52 11.23
CA ILE A 77 2.79 -1.49 11.24
C ILE A 77 3.70 -1.62 10.01
N GLY A 78 4.06 -2.84 9.62
CA GLY A 78 4.87 -3.09 8.43
C GLY A 78 4.14 -2.62 7.16
N ALA A 79 2.88 -3.04 7.01
CA ALA A 79 2.04 -2.65 5.88
C ALA A 79 1.78 -1.14 5.83
N HIS A 80 1.58 -0.49 6.98
CA HIS A 80 1.32 0.96 7.04
C HIS A 80 2.56 1.81 6.72
N ARG A 81 3.77 1.26 6.87
CA ARG A 81 4.99 1.95 6.43
C ARG A 81 5.18 1.93 4.91
N VAL A 82 4.55 0.99 4.23
CA VAL A 82 4.59 0.82 2.77
C VAL A 82 3.41 1.53 2.09
N ALA A 83 2.33 1.76 2.84
CA ALA A 83 1.11 2.45 2.39
C ALA A 83 1.30 3.96 2.32
#